data_AF-A0A1G7YEZ4-F1
#
_entry.id   AF-A0A1G7YEZ4-F1
#
_cell.length_a   1.000
_cell.length_b   1.000
_cell.length_c   1.000
_cell.angle_alpha   90.00
_cell.angle_beta   90.00
_cell.angle_gamma   90.00
#
_symmetry.space_group_name_H-M   'P 1'
#
loop_
_entity.id
_entity.type
_entity.pdbx_description
1 polymer ?
#
loop_
_entity_poly.entity_id
_entity_poly.type
_entity_poly.pdbx_seq_one_letter_code
_entity_poly.pdbx_strand_id
1 'polypeptide(L)'
;MTKNISALRLLSAILLFALSLAMSCTDDHVVPEPVPNCNRLNGQSRAFPCEFEIEKLEFMSGSSNTAVAATLTPTDSLFAPGKEYSWQKTGTEDFLYRYKVQLTYKRIAEPPKGQENQYALYMTVGGIDTEDFLDWSADINTANMAVGETRSQFYIIDYHLNPWTPISLRMRLFSIVNLETYKKLQKTPYDYTAVRDRAESWIRFKAK
;
A
#
# COMPACT_ATOMS: atom_id res chain seq x y z
N MET A 1 9.18 -68.76 10.07
CA MET A 1 8.09 -67.95 10.64
C MET A 1 8.64 -66.54 10.90
N THR A 2 8.90 -65.73 9.87
CA THR A 2 9.69 -64.48 10.01
C THR A 2 9.49 -63.48 8.84
N LYS A 3 8.33 -63.46 8.18
CA LYS A 3 8.07 -62.50 7.06
C LYS A 3 7.02 -61.41 7.34
N ASN A 4 6.32 -61.45 8.47
CA ASN A 4 5.18 -60.55 8.72
C ASN A 4 5.52 -59.29 9.55
N ILE A 5 6.74 -59.18 10.10
CA ILE A 5 7.11 -58.07 10.99
C ILE A 5 7.56 -56.83 10.19
N SER A 6 8.09 -57.01 8.98
CA SER A 6 8.62 -55.91 8.16
C SER A 6 7.52 -55.07 7.50
N ALA A 7 6.46 -55.72 7.01
CA ALA A 7 5.33 -55.04 6.37
C ALA A 7 4.54 -54.17 7.37
N LEU A 8 4.41 -54.61 8.62
CA LEU A 8 3.68 -53.88 9.65
C LEU A 8 4.40 -52.57 10.05
N ARG A 9 5.74 -52.58 10.09
CA ARG A 9 6.56 -51.39 10.38
C ARG A 9 6.56 -50.37 9.24
N LEU A 10 6.49 -50.85 8.00
CA LEU A 10 6.39 -49.95 6.84
C LEU A 10 5.03 -49.25 6.81
N LEU A 11 3.96 -49.99 7.11
CA LEU A 11 2.60 -49.44 7.15
C LEU A 11 2.45 -48.37 8.25
N SER A 12 3.03 -48.60 9.43
CA SER A 12 3.00 -47.62 10.52
C SER A 12 3.77 -46.34 10.18
N ALA A 13 4.90 -46.44 9.48
CA ALA A 13 5.69 -45.28 9.08
C ALA A 13 4.94 -44.42 8.03
N ILE A 14 4.26 -45.07 7.07
CA ILE A 14 3.45 -44.37 6.06
C ILE A 14 2.25 -43.68 6.70
N LEU A 15 1.56 -44.33 7.65
CA LEU A 15 0.44 -43.71 8.37
C LEU A 15 0.88 -42.50 9.21
N LEU A 16 2.02 -42.59 9.90
CA LEU A 16 2.55 -41.48 10.69
C LEU A 16 2.94 -40.30 9.80
N PHE A 17 3.53 -40.57 8.63
CA PHE A 17 3.88 -39.53 7.66
C PHE A 17 2.64 -38.88 7.02
N ALA A 18 1.60 -39.67 6.73
CA ALA A 18 0.33 -39.16 6.23
C ALA A 18 -0.41 -38.30 7.28
N LEU A 19 -0.37 -38.70 8.56
CA LEU A 19 -0.94 -37.89 9.65
C LEU A 19 -0.17 -36.58 9.86
N SER A 20 1.16 -36.58 9.74
CA SER A 20 1.95 -35.36 9.88
C SER A 20 1.75 -34.38 8.72
N LEU A 21 1.54 -34.88 7.49
CA LEU A 21 1.15 -34.02 6.35
C LEU A 21 -0.27 -33.46 6.55
N ALA A 22 -1.20 -34.27 7.05
CA ALA A 22 -2.57 -33.83 7.27
C ALA A 22 -2.66 -32.76 8.38
N MET A 23 -1.90 -32.90 9.47
CA MET A 23 -1.86 -31.89 10.54
C MET A 23 -1.09 -30.62 10.16
N SER A 24 -0.19 -30.68 9.17
CA SER A 24 0.44 -29.47 8.59
C SER A 24 -0.52 -28.62 7.76
N CYS A 25 -1.73 -29.12 7.46
CA CYS A 25 -2.71 -28.43 6.63
C CYS A 25 -3.97 -27.97 7.39
N THR A 26 -4.07 -28.21 8.71
CA THR A 26 -5.32 -27.96 9.45
C THR A 26 -5.35 -26.73 10.35
N ASP A 27 -4.27 -25.96 10.46
CA ASP A 27 -4.29 -24.73 11.26
C ASP A 27 -4.56 -23.49 10.38
N ASP A 28 -5.83 -23.10 10.36
CA ASP A 28 -6.25 -21.71 10.55
C ASP A 28 -5.84 -20.66 9.49
N HIS A 29 -5.60 -21.08 8.26
CA HIS A 29 -5.46 -20.17 7.12
C HIS A 29 -6.76 -20.09 6.32
N VAL A 30 -7.85 -19.65 6.97
CA VAL A 30 -8.92 -19.01 6.18
C VAL A 30 -8.36 -17.68 5.72
N VAL A 31 -7.59 -17.73 4.62
CA VAL A 31 -7.24 -16.52 3.86
C VAL A 31 -8.58 -16.02 3.32
N PRO A 32 -9.09 -14.86 3.79
CA PRO A 32 -10.33 -14.32 3.26
C PRO A 32 -10.20 -14.23 1.75
N GLU A 33 -11.26 -14.59 1.01
CA GLU A 33 -11.23 -14.45 -0.44
C GLU A 33 -10.84 -13.01 -0.80
N PRO A 34 -9.84 -12.82 -1.67
CA PRO A 34 -9.38 -11.49 -2.01
C PRO A 34 -10.53 -10.71 -2.61
N VAL A 35 -10.82 -9.55 -2.01
CA VAL A 35 -11.74 -8.57 -2.59
C VAL A 35 -11.27 -8.27 -4.02
N PRO A 36 -12.16 -8.18 -5.02
CA PRO A 36 -11.77 -7.79 -6.36
C PRO A 36 -10.95 -6.49 -6.30
N ASN A 37 -9.82 -6.48 -7.01
CA ASN A 37 -8.79 -5.41 -7.07
C ASN A 37 -7.58 -5.53 -6.12
N CYS A 38 -7.43 -6.61 -5.36
CA CYS A 38 -6.21 -6.87 -4.57
C CYS A 38 -5.21 -7.81 -5.29
N ASN A 39 -4.79 -7.41 -6.50
CA ASN A 39 -3.81 -8.16 -7.28
C ASN A 39 -2.45 -7.46 -7.27
N ARG A 40 -1.40 -8.28 -7.32
CA ARG A 40 -0.04 -7.84 -7.59
C ARG A 40 0.08 -7.27 -9.01
N LEU A 41 1.17 -6.56 -9.26
CA LEU A 41 1.48 -5.99 -10.57
C LEU A 41 1.61 -7.03 -11.69
N ASN A 42 1.96 -8.26 -11.35
CA ASN A 42 2.01 -9.37 -12.29
C ASN A 42 0.65 -10.08 -12.50
N GLY A 43 -0.43 -9.56 -11.91
CA GLY A 43 -1.77 -10.11 -12.01
C GLY A 43 -2.08 -11.27 -11.06
N GLN A 44 -1.10 -11.77 -10.30
CA GLN A 44 -1.35 -12.79 -9.28
C GLN A 44 -2.05 -12.18 -8.07
N SER A 45 -2.86 -12.98 -7.38
CA SER A 45 -3.45 -12.58 -6.10
C SER A 45 -2.36 -12.23 -5.08
N ARG A 46 -2.60 -11.19 -4.28
CA ARG A 46 -1.76 -10.87 -3.12
C ARG A 46 -1.90 -11.96 -2.06
N ALA A 47 -0.83 -12.24 -1.32
CA ALA A 47 -0.86 -13.25 -0.27
C ALA A 47 -1.76 -12.91 0.93
N PHE A 48 -2.02 -11.61 1.14
CA PHE A 48 -2.95 -11.10 2.14
C PHE A 48 -4.02 -10.26 1.45
N PRO A 49 -5.30 -10.36 1.85
CA PRO A 49 -6.36 -9.53 1.28
C PRO A 49 -6.11 -8.05 1.61
N CYS A 50 -6.55 -7.18 0.70
CA CYS A 50 -6.44 -5.75 0.89
C CYS A 50 -7.57 -5.26 1.78
N GLU A 51 -7.25 -4.42 2.76
CA GLU A 51 -8.23 -3.90 3.71
C GLU A 51 -8.83 -2.56 3.29
N PHE A 52 -8.11 -1.82 2.44
CA PHE A 52 -8.47 -0.48 2.03
C PHE A 52 -8.45 -0.34 0.51
N GLU A 53 -9.22 0.63 0.01
CA GLU A 53 -9.23 1.09 -1.37
C GLU A 53 -9.10 2.62 -1.38
N ILE A 54 -8.12 3.16 -2.10
CA ILE A 54 -8.06 4.59 -2.40
C ILE A 54 -9.08 4.88 -3.51
N GLU A 55 -10.10 5.66 -3.20
CA GLU A 55 -11.14 6.03 -4.16
C GLU A 55 -10.69 7.21 -5.04
N LYS A 56 -10.06 8.22 -4.42
CA LYS A 56 -9.58 9.41 -5.13
C LYS A 56 -8.57 10.24 -4.34
N LEU A 57 -7.83 11.07 -5.08
CA LEU A 57 -7.07 12.20 -4.56
C LEU A 57 -7.64 13.50 -5.14
N GLU A 58 -8.01 14.43 -4.28
CA GLU A 58 -8.49 15.75 -4.69
C GLU A 58 -7.45 16.80 -4.35
N PHE A 59 -6.91 17.45 -5.38
CA PHE A 59 -5.98 18.57 -5.25
C PHE A 59 -6.79 19.83 -5.05
N MET A 60 -6.60 20.47 -3.91
CA MET A 60 -7.35 21.67 -3.54
C MET A 60 -6.81 22.90 -4.27
N SER A 61 -7.69 23.85 -4.55
CA SER A 61 -7.32 25.14 -5.12
C SER A 61 -6.73 26.03 -4.03
N GLY A 62 -5.43 26.31 -4.14
CA GLY A 62 -4.68 27.04 -3.11
C GLY A 62 -4.78 26.36 -1.75
N SER A 63 -5.07 27.14 -0.71
CA SER A 63 -5.20 26.66 0.67
C SER A 63 -6.62 26.19 1.04
N SER A 64 -7.56 26.20 0.10
CA SER A 64 -8.98 25.90 0.35
C SER A 64 -9.20 24.47 0.86
N ASN A 65 -10.24 24.28 1.68
CA ASN A 65 -10.75 22.97 2.11
C ASN A 65 -11.95 22.50 1.27
N THR A 66 -12.49 23.35 0.39
CA THR A 66 -13.77 23.08 -0.29
C THR A 66 -13.69 23.21 -1.80
N ALA A 67 -12.75 23.99 -2.32
CA ALA A 67 -12.57 24.17 -3.76
C ALA A 67 -11.55 23.15 -4.28
N VAL A 68 -12.02 22.20 -5.09
CA VAL A 68 -11.17 21.19 -5.76
C VAL A 68 -10.71 21.75 -7.10
N ALA A 69 -9.40 21.71 -7.36
CA ALA A 69 -8.79 22.11 -8.63
C ALA A 69 -8.60 20.93 -9.58
N ALA A 70 -8.34 19.73 -9.05
CA ALA A 70 -8.28 18.51 -9.84
C ALA A 70 -8.64 17.29 -8.97
N THR A 71 -9.29 16.31 -9.57
CA THR A 71 -9.56 15.00 -8.95
C THR A 71 -8.82 13.94 -9.74
N LEU A 72 -8.17 13.03 -9.03
CA LEU A 72 -7.55 11.83 -9.57
C LEU A 72 -8.26 10.61 -9.02
N THR A 73 -8.59 9.69 -9.90
CA THR A 73 -9.01 8.34 -9.53
C THR A 73 -7.88 7.35 -9.84
N PRO A 74 -7.87 6.12 -9.28
CA PRO A 74 -6.80 5.14 -9.52
C PRO A 74 -6.49 4.84 -11.00
N THR A 75 -7.40 5.14 -11.92
CA THR A 75 -7.22 5.01 -13.37
C THR A 75 -6.48 6.19 -14.02
N ASP A 76 -6.35 7.32 -13.33
CA ASP A 76 -5.80 8.57 -13.87
C ASP A 76 -4.35 8.78 -13.41
N SER A 77 -3.40 8.91 -14.36
CA SER A 77 -1.97 9.01 -14.05
C SER A 77 -1.37 10.43 -14.15
N LEU A 78 -2.08 11.40 -14.74
CA LEU A 78 -1.57 12.74 -15.04
C LEU A 78 -2.59 13.83 -14.68
N PHE A 79 -2.17 14.93 -14.05
CA PHE A 79 -3.06 16.05 -13.68
C PHE A 79 -2.33 17.40 -13.69
N ALA A 80 -3.08 18.49 -13.90
CA ALA A 80 -2.60 19.87 -13.90
C ALA A 80 -3.43 20.71 -12.92
N PRO A 81 -3.17 20.66 -11.61
CA PRO A 81 -3.99 21.35 -10.61
C PRO A 81 -3.60 22.85 -10.52
N GLY A 82 -4.50 23.65 -9.92
CA GLY A 82 -4.18 24.99 -9.44
C GLY A 82 -3.18 24.92 -8.29
N LYS A 83 -2.06 25.64 -8.39
CA LYS A 83 -0.89 25.47 -7.51
C LYS A 83 -0.91 26.54 -6.40
N GLU A 84 -0.53 26.17 -5.17
CA GLU A 84 -0.11 27.14 -4.15
C GLU A 84 1.41 27.32 -4.23
N TYR A 85 1.85 28.58 -4.22
CA TYR A 85 3.26 28.93 -4.37
C TYR A 85 3.76 29.53 -3.07
N SER A 86 4.90 29.03 -2.58
CA SER A 86 5.60 29.64 -1.47
C SER A 86 7.06 29.85 -1.81
N TRP A 87 7.60 30.98 -1.39
CA TRP A 87 9.00 31.35 -1.59
C TRP A 87 9.67 31.52 -0.24
N GLN A 88 10.83 30.87 -0.07
CA GLN A 88 11.64 31.00 1.14
C GLN A 88 12.93 31.71 0.78
N LYS A 89 13.14 32.90 1.34
CA LYS A 89 14.33 33.70 1.06
C LYS A 89 15.52 33.22 1.90
N THR A 90 16.33 32.35 1.32
CA THR A 90 17.65 31.99 1.85
C THR A 90 18.65 31.87 0.70
N GLY A 91 19.47 32.89 0.45
CA GLY A 91 20.59 32.80 -0.52
C GLY A 91 20.17 32.41 -1.94
N THR A 92 20.91 31.52 -2.61
CA THR A 92 20.57 30.91 -3.93
C THR A 92 19.17 30.27 -3.88
N GLU A 93 18.17 31.06 -4.28
CA GLU A 93 16.78 31.00 -3.82
C GLU A 93 16.02 29.72 -4.22
N ASP A 94 15.42 28.97 -3.29
CA ASP A 94 14.56 27.82 -3.61
C ASP A 94 13.08 28.22 -3.79
N PHE A 95 12.38 27.55 -4.71
CA PHE A 95 10.94 27.68 -4.93
C PHE A 95 10.21 26.45 -4.43
N LEU A 96 9.20 26.62 -3.58
CA LEU A 96 8.39 25.51 -3.09
C LEU A 96 6.98 25.55 -3.68
N TYR A 97 6.64 24.50 -4.43
CA TYR A 97 5.28 24.24 -4.88
C TYR A 97 4.59 23.34 -3.86
N ARG A 98 3.53 23.87 -3.26
CA ARG A 98 2.76 23.15 -2.24
C ARG A 98 1.40 22.77 -2.82
N TYR A 99 1.04 21.51 -2.63
CA TYR A 99 -0.29 21.02 -2.93
C TYR A 99 -0.95 20.53 -1.66
N LYS A 100 -2.11 21.09 -1.37
CA LYS A 100 -3.02 20.51 -0.39
C LYS A 100 -3.87 19.46 -1.08
N VAL A 101 -3.85 18.24 -0.56
CA VAL A 101 -4.49 17.09 -1.18
C VAL A 101 -5.40 16.41 -0.18
N GLN A 102 -6.64 16.18 -0.57
CA GLN A 102 -7.58 15.34 0.16
C GLN A 102 -7.52 13.93 -0.39
N LEU A 103 -7.07 12.98 0.43
CA LEU A 103 -7.14 11.56 0.11
C LEU A 103 -8.48 11.03 0.61
N THR A 104 -9.26 10.43 -0.29
CA THR A 104 -10.49 9.69 0.05
C THR A 104 -10.23 8.19 -0.11
N TYR A 105 -10.52 7.45 0.95
CA TYR A 105 -10.27 6.01 1.02
C TYR A 105 -11.39 5.30 1.75
N LYS A 106 -11.63 4.05 1.36
CA LYS A 106 -12.70 3.20 1.88
C LYS A 106 -12.11 1.96 2.50
N ARG A 107 -12.68 1.51 3.62
CA ARG A 107 -12.38 0.18 4.15
C ARG A 107 -13.23 -0.86 3.43
N ILE A 108 -12.58 -1.88 2.88
CA ILE A 108 -13.23 -2.93 2.07
C ILE A 108 -13.19 -4.31 2.73
N ALA A 109 -12.34 -4.51 3.74
CA ALA A 109 -12.29 -5.75 4.51
C ALA A 109 -11.96 -5.48 5.99
N GLU A 110 -12.29 -6.45 6.84
CA GLU A 110 -11.91 -6.44 8.25
C GLU A 110 -10.40 -6.64 8.41
N PRO A 111 -9.80 -6.08 9.48
CA PRO A 111 -8.39 -6.27 9.72
C PRO A 111 -8.09 -7.71 10.15
N PRO A 112 -6.86 -8.19 9.93
CA PRO A 112 -6.38 -9.43 10.53
C PRO A 112 -6.65 -9.45 12.04
N LYS A 113 -7.33 -10.52 12.51
CA LYS A 113 -7.64 -10.70 13.94
C LYS A 113 -6.37 -11.01 14.73
N GLY A 114 -6.30 -10.51 15.96
CA GLY A 114 -5.18 -10.80 16.88
C GLY A 114 -3.90 -10.02 16.60
N GLN A 115 -3.95 -9.00 15.74
CA GLN A 115 -2.81 -8.15 15.39
C GLN A 115 -3.07 -6.69 15.77
N GLU A 116 -2.00 -5.98 16.15
CA GLU A 116 -2.03 -4.52 16.28
C GLU A 116 -1.89 -3.90 14.90
N ASN A 117 -3.03 -3.66 14.26
CA ASN A 117 -3.05 -3.14 12.90
C ASN A 117 -2.74 -1.64 12.89
N GLN A 118 -1.52 -1.31 12.47
CA GLN A 118 -1.04 0.05 12.30
C GLN A 118 -0.91 0.36 10.81
N TYR A 119 -1.42 1.52 10.41
CA TYR A 119 -1.44 1.93 9.01
C TYR A 119 -0.69 3.23 8.81
N ALA A 120 0.01 3.32 7.69
CA ALA A 120 0.69 4.53 7.27
C ALA A 120 0.36 4.85 5.81
N LEU A 121 0.45 6.12 5.48
CA LEU A 121 0.45 6.61 4.11
C LEU A 121 1.90 6.83 3.70
N TYR A 122 2.36 6.14 2.66
CA TYR A 122 3.67 6.32 2.06
C TYR A 122 3.58 7.04 0.73
N MET A 123 4.59 7.85 0.43
CA MET A 123 4.76 8.50 -0.86
C MET A 123 6.11 8.15 -1.47
N THR A 124 6.13 7.66 -2.72
CA THR A 124 7.40 7.44 -3.46
C THR A 124 7.67 8.51 -4.51
N VAL A 125 8.94 8.73 -4.82
CA VAL A 125 9.41 9.58 -5.91
C VAL A 125 9.58 8.76 -7.19
N GLY A 126 9.28 9.35 -8.34
CA GLY A 126 9.47 8.70 -9.65
C GLY A 126 8.35 7.77 -10.08
N GLY A 127 7.35 7.50 -9.22
CA GLY A 127 6.40 6.42 -9.45
C GLY A 127 7.12 5.07 -9.54
N ILE A 128 8.28 4.97 -8.89
CA ILE A 128 9.08 3.76 -8.81
C ILE A 128 8.59 2.99 -7.59
N ASP A 129 8.50 1.67 -7.73
CA ASP A 129 7.98 0.78 -6.69
C ASP A 129 9.10 0.20 -5.81
N THR A 130 10.10 1.01 -5.47
CA THR A 130 11.23 0.58 -4.65
C THR A 130 11.31 1.42 -3.38
N GLU A 131 11.74 0.80 -2.28
CA GLU A 131 11.78 1.47 -0.97
C GLU A 131 12.79 2.60 -0.90
N ASP A 132 13.88 2.49 -1.67
CA ASP A 132 14.93 3.52 -1.75
C ASP A 132 14.40 4.88 -2.23
N PHE A 133 13.18 4.92 -2.74
CA PHE A 133 12.51 6.13 -3.24
C PHE A 133 11.31 6.54 -2.39
N LEU A 134 11.16 6.01 -1.17
CA LEU A 134 10.21 6.53 -0.19
C LEU A 134 10.63 7.95 0.21
N ASP A 135 9.82 8.94 -0.18
CA ASP A 135 10.06 10.36 0.07
C ASP A 135 9.57 10.76 1.46
N TRP A 136 8.41 10.22 1.84
CA TRP A 136 7.65 10.68 2.98
C TRP A 136 6.68 9.60 3.47
N SER A 137 6.40 9.63 4.77
CA SER A 137 5.38 8.85 5.45
C SER A 137 4.54 9.73 6.38
N ALA A 138 3.24 9.44 6.47
CA ALA A 138 2.36 10.07 7.44
C ALA A 138 1.33 9.09 8.01
N ASP A 139 0.77 9.47 9.16
CA ASP A 139 -0.33 8.74 9.76
C ASP A 139 -1.61 8.90 8.94
N ILE A 140 -2.40 7.84 8.94
CA ILE A 140 -3.72 7.80 8.31
C ILE A 140 -4.75 7.37 9.35
N ASN A 141 -5.85 8.12 9.45
CA ASN A 141 -6.87 7.88 10.46
C ASN A 141 -7.81 6.73 10.08
N THR A 142 -7.34 5.50 10.27
CA THR A 142 -8.12 4.28 10.06
C THR A 142 -8.83 3.78 11.32
N ALA A 143 -8.68 4.49 12.45
CA ALA A 143 -9.18 4.04 13.75
C ALA A 143 -10.71 3.85 13.74
N ASN A 144 -11.17 2.67 14.15
CA ASN A 144 -12.60 2.32 14.24
C ASN A 144 -13.37 2.45 12.91
N MET A 145 -12.71 2.34 11.75
CA MET A 145 -13.44 2.29 10.48
C MET A 145 -14.20 0.97 10.36
N ALA A 146 -15.52 1.05 10.12
CA ALA A 146 -16.31 -0.12 9.75
C ALA A 146 -16.04 -0.52 8.29
N VAL A 147 -16.22 -1.80 7.94
CA VAL A 147 -16.19 -2.21 6.53
C VAL A 147 -17.31 -1.49 5.76
N GLY A 148 -16.94 -0.90 4.63
CA GLY A 148 -17.81 -0.04 3.82
C GLY A 148 -17.72 1.45 4.15
N GLU A 149 -17.11 1.83 5.27
CA GLU A 149 -16.92 3.23 5.65
C GLU A 149 -15.87 3.91 4.75
N THR A 150 -16.21 5.10 4.27
CA THR A 150 -15.30 5.98 3.53
C THR A 150 -14.88 7.14 4.42
N ARG A 151 -13.58 7.45 4.43
CA ARG A 151 -13.02 8.62 5.10
C ARG A 151 -12.24 9.47 4.13
N SER A 152 -12.08 10.73 4.52
CA SER A 152 -11.21 11.68 3.82
C SER A 152 -10.28 12.37 4.80
N GLN A 153 -9.03 12.55 4.39
CA GLN A 153 -8.02 13.24 5.19
C GLN A 153 -7.17 14.15 4.30
N PHE A 154 -6.82 15.32 4.82
CA PHE A 154 -5.96 16.27 4.13
C PHE A 154 -4.48 16.00 4.41
N TYR A 155 -3.68 16.20 3.37
CA TYR A 155 -2.24 16.05 3.36
C TYR A 155 -1.62 17.22 2.59
N ILE A 156 -0.34 17.49 2.85
CA ILE A 156 0.45 18.51 2.16
C ILE A 156 1.56 17.80 1.40
N ILE A 157 1.68 18.10 0.10
CA ILE A 157 2.74 17.60 -0.78
C ILE A 157 3.58 18.77 -1.22
N ASP A 158 4.86 18.68 -0.91
CA ASP A 158 5.85 19.71 -1.19
C ASP A 158 6.76 19.29 -2.36
N TYR A 159 6.93 20.19 -3.32
CA TYR A 159 7.84 20.06 -4.45
C TYR A 159 8.85 21.20 -4.38
N HIS A 160 10.04 20.87 -3.90
CA HIS A 160 11.17 21.79 -3.87
C HIS A 160 11.75 21.90 -5.28
N LEU A 161 11.77 23.12 -5.84
CA LEU A 161 12.40 23.47 -7.09
C LEU A 161 13.63 24.34 -6.81
N ASN A 162 14.78 23.89 -7.28
CA ASN A 162 16.02 24.67 -7.25
C ASN A 162 16.15 25.45 -8.57
N PRO A 163 16.41 26.77 -8.55
CA PRO A 163 16.37 27.61 -9.75
C PRO A 163 17.50 27.32 -10.74
N TRP A 164 18.57 26.64 -10.30
CA TRP A 164 19.76 26.42 -11.12
C TRP A 164 19.72 25.09 -11.87
N THR A 165 18.77 24.21 -11.58
CA THR A 165 18.65 22.91 -12.25
C THR A 165 17.21 22.65 -12.68
N PRO A 166 16.97 22.23 -13.94
CA PRO A 166 15.65 21.77 -14.35
C PRO A 166 15.24 20.57 -13.48
N ILE A 167 14.30 20.79 -12.56
CA ILE A 167 13.78 19.70 -11.75
C ILE A 167 12.67 19.02 -12.55
N SER A 168 12.90 17.75 -12.89
CA SER A 168 11.87 16.92 -13.47
C SER A 168 10.77 16.68 -12.42
N LEU A 169 9.55 17.17 -12.68
CA LEU A 169 8.38 16.76 -11.92
C LEU A 169 8.18 15.27 -12.15
N ARG A 170 8.61 14.47 -11.17
CA ARG A 170 8.54 13.02 -11.22
C ARG A 170 7.11 12.57 -10.94
N MET A 171 6.75 11.41 -11.51
CA MET A 171 5.56 10.69 -11.06
C MET A 171 5.72 10.41 -9.56
N ARG A 172 4.62 10.34 -8.82
CA ARG A 172 4.59 9.98 -7.41
C ARG A 172 3.59 8.85 -7.22
N LEU A 173 3.82 8.04 -6.21
CA LEU A 173 2.90 6.98 -5.76
C LEU A 173 2.42 7.37 -4.38
N PHE A 174 1.12 7.40 -4.13
CA PHE A 174 0.56 7.29 -2.79
C PHE A 174 0.19 5.85 -2.52
N SER A 175 0.56 5.34 -1.36
CA SER A 175 0.22 3.98 -0.95
C SER A 175 -0.17 3.91 0.52
N ILE A 176 -1.33 3.35 0.80
CA ILE A 176 -1.72 2.96 2.17
C ILE A 176 -1.06 1.62 2.45
N VAL A 177 -0.38 1.49 3.59
CA VAL A 177 0.29 0.26 4.01
C VAL A 177 -0.19 -0.15 5.39
N ASN A 178 -0.47 -1.44 5.60
CA ASN A 178 -0.51 -2.05 6.93
C ASN A 178 0.94 -2.40 7.29
N LEU A 179 1.49 -1.78 8.34
CA LEU A 179 2.92 -1.88 8.68
C LEU A 179 3.37 -3.31 9.01
N GLU A 180 2.48 -4.13 9.58
CA GLU A 180 2.79 -5.53 9.90
C GLU A 180 2.79 -6.39 8.64
N THR A 181 1.71 -6.36 7.86
CA THR A 181 1.58 -7.09 6.60
C THR A 181 2.69 -6.69 5.62
N TYR A 182 2.99 -5.40 5.54
CA TYR A 182 4.03 -4.85 4.66
C TYR A 182 5.42 -5.44 4.97
N LYS A 183 5.79 -5.54 6.26
CA LYS A 183 7.04 -6.17 6.71
C LYS A 183 7.05 -7.68 6.51
N LYS A 184 5.90 -8.33 6.66
CA LYS A 184 5.77 -9.79 6.46
C LYS A 184 5.96 -10.16 4.99
N LEU A 185 5.36 -9.38 4.09
CA LEU A 185 5.47 -9.59 2.64
C LEU A 185 6.90 -9.40 2.09
N GLN A 186 7.80 -8.71 2.81
CA GLN A 186 9.21 -8.60 2.44
C GLN A 186 10.02 -9.89 2.67
N LYS A 187 9.53 -10.76 3.55
CA LYS A 187 10.28 -11.93 4.00
C LYS A 187 9.85 -13.18 3.24
N THR A 188 10.73 -14.17 3.22
CA THR A 188 10.41 -15.53 2.77
C THR A 188 9.20 -16.06 3.55
N PRO A 189 8.22 -16.71 2.89
CA PRO A 189 8.24 -17.20 1.51
C PRO A 189 7.66 -16.24 0.46
N TYR A 190 7.32 -15.00 0.81
CA TYR A 190 6.61 -14.09 -0.09
C TYR A 190 7.57 -13.29 -0.99
N ASP A 191 8.60 -12.69 -0.39
CA ASP A 191 9.67 -11.96 -1.07
C ASP A 191 9.16 -10.87 -2.04
N TYR A 192 8.15 -10.10 -1.64
CA TYR A 192 7.61 -9.01 -2.45
C TYR A 192 8.57 -7.82 -2.42
N THR A 193 9.11 -7.47 -3.58
CA THR A 193 10.06 -6.35 -3.72
C THR A 193 9.36 -5.02 -3.98
N ALA A 194 8.29 -5.05 -4.79
CA ALA A 194 7.57 -3.84 -5.17
C ALA A 194 6.77 -3.25 -3.98
N VAL A 195 6.85 -1.94 -3.76
CA VAL A 195 6.01 -1.23 -2.77
C VAL A 195 4.52 -1.44 -3.06
N ARG A 196 4.13 -1.35 -4.34
CA ARG A 196 2.73 -1.56 -4.79
C ARG A 196 2.18 -2.95 -4.49
N ASP A 197 3.00 -3.99 -4.62
CA ASP A 197 2.57 -5.37 -4.29
C ASP A 197 2.35 -5.56 -2.79
N ARG A 198 2.97 -4.71 -1.96
CA ARG A 198 2.91 -4.78 -0.51
C ARG A 198 1.89 -3.84 0.11
N ALA A 199 1.52 -2.79 -0.60
CA ALA A 199 0.52 -1.82 -0.18
C ALA A 199 -0.89 -2.43 -0.12
N GLU A 200 -1.73 -1.88 0.75
CA GLU A 200 -3.16 -2.18 0.82
C GLU A 200 -3.90 -1.56 -0.37
N SER A 201 -3.50 -0.33 -0.75
CA SER A 201 -4.00 0.34 -1.94
C SER A 201 -3.02 1.43 -2.35
N TRP A 202 -3.04 1.79 -3.63
CA TRP A 202 -2.14 2.79 -4.16
C TRP A 202 -2.71 3.53 -5.35
N ILE A 203 -2.23 4.75 -5.57
CA ILE A 203 -2.58 5.62 -6.70
C ILE A 203 -1.34 6.34 -7.19
N ARG A 204 -1.17 6.44 -8.51
CA ARG A 204 -0.03 7.11 -9.15
C ARG A 204 -0.46 8.42 -9.79
N PHE A 205 0.38 9.43 -9.69
CA PHE A 205 0.08 10.75 -10.21
C PHE A 205 1.35 11.47 -10.66
N LYS A 206 1.26 12.30 -11.69
CA LYS A 206 2.32 13.23 -12.07
C LYS A 206 1.71 14.62 -12.25
N ALA A 207 2.25 15.59 -11.51
CA ALA A 207 1.90 16.98 -11.67
C ALA A 207 2.44 17.47 -13.03
N LYS A 208 1.58 18.12 -13.82
CA LYS A 208 1.94 18.79 -15.07
C LYS A 208 2.51 20.19 -14.81
#